data_AF-A0A817IXM0-F1
#
_entry.id   AF-A0A817IXM0-F1
#
_cell.length_a   1.000
_cell.length_b   1.000
_cell.length_c   1.000
_cell.angle_alpha   90.00
_cell.angle_beta   90.00
_cell.angle_gamma   90.00
#
_symmetry.space_group_name_H-M   'P 1'
#
loop_
_entity.id
_entity.type
_entity.pdbx_description
1 polymer ?
#
loop_
_entity_poly.entity_id
_entity_poly.type
_entity_poly.pdbx_seq_one_letter_code
_entity_poly.pdbx_strand_id
1 'polypeptide(L)'
;MTDWHVQFCAGVSGGDTCQGDSGGPLMMFNESNQWVLVGLTSSGIGCARAAYSGMYTRVAAYESWIRSNINDSYWFVILSHAHSMKSSIYSLLFFVWLSFLLNYTPE
;
A
#
# COMPACT_ATOMS: atom_id res chain seq x y z
N MET A 1 21.15 -10.77 13.12
CA MET A 1 20.11 -10.02 12.39
C MET A 1 19.72 -8.85 13.27
N THR A 2 20.29 -7.67 13.04
CA THR A 2 20.35 -6.55 14.02
C THR A 2 20.36 -5.18 13.33
N ASP A 3 19.69 -5.01 12.19
CA ASP A 3 19.60 -3.68 11.58
C ASP A 3 18.39 -2.91 12.13
N TRP A 4 18.67 -2.06 13.10
CA TRP A 4 17.71 -1.19 13.77
C TRP A 4 17.05 -0.18 12.82
N HIS A 5 17.63 0.05 11.64
CA HIS A 5 17.08 0.97 10.64
C HIS A 5 15.81 0.41 10.02
N VAL A 6 15.63 -0.90 9.94
CA VAL A 6 14.49 -1.54 9.28
C VAL A 6 13.62 -2.41 10.20
N GLN A 7 14.10 -2.72 11.40
CA GLN A 7 13.37 -3.53 12.39
C GLN A 7 13.57 -3.00 13.81
N PHE A 8 12.66 -3.35 14.72
CA PHE A 8 12.74 -3.04 16.14
C PHE A 8 12.04 -4.10 16.99
N CYS A 9 12.34 -4.12 18.29
CA CYS A 9 11.70 -5.02 19.25
C CYS A 9 10.61 -4.29 20.03
N ALA A 10 9.50 -4.96 20.28
CA ALA A 10 8.44 -4.48 21.16
C ALA A 10 7.78 -5.65 21.89
N GLY A 11 7.26 -5.41 23.08
CA GLY A 11 6.60 -6.43 23.89
C GLY A 11 6.47 -5.99 25.34
N VAL A 12 5.54 -6.61 26.05
CA VAL A 12 5.39 -6.46 27.50
C VAL A 12 5.64 -7.81 28.17
N SER A 13 6.01 -7.80 29.45
CA SER A 13 6.21 -9.06 30.18
C SER A 13 4.93 -9.91 30.14
N GLY A 14 5.00 -11.06 29.48
CA GLY A 14 3.86 -11.96 29.31
C GLY A 14 2.86 -11.57 28.21
N GLY A 15 3.18 -10.57 27.38
CA GLY A 15 2.37 -10.16 26.22
C GLY A 15 3.25 -9.98 24.99
N ASP A 16 3.08 -10.88 24.02
CA ASP A 16 3.77 -10.83 22.73
C ASP A 16 2.82 -11.30 21.62
N THR A 17 3.12 -10.91 20.39
CA THR A 17 2.54 -11.51 19.19
C THR A 17 2.79 -13.02 19.17
N CYS A 18 1.82 -13.78 18.69
CA CYS A 18 1.89 -15.23 18.66
C CYS A 18 1.82 -15.77 17.22
N GLN A 19 1.88 -17.09 17.10
CA GLN A 19 1.70 -17.78 15.83
C GLN A 19 0.36 -17.40 15.22
N GLY A 20 0.38 -16.96 13.96
CA GLY A 20 -0.81 -16.50 13.24
C GLY A 20 -0.93 -14.98 13.13
N ASP A 21 -0.18 -14.21 13.93
CA ASP A 21 -0.20 -12.75 13.88
C ASP A 21 0.83 -12.17 12.88
N SER A 22 1.55 -13.02 12.15
CA SER A 22 2.58 -12.61 11.19
C SER A 22 2.04 -11.62 10.16
N GLY A 23 2.71 -10.47 10.02
CA GLY A 23 2.26 -9.36 9.17
C GLY A 23 1.18 -8.47 9.79
N GLY A 24 0.69 -8.79 10.98
CA GLY A 24 -0.30 -8.01 11.72
C GLY A 24 0.22 -6.65 12.19
N PRO A 25 -0.67 -5.69 12.47
CA PRO A 25 -0.29 -4.32 12.80
C PRO A 25 0.12 -4.16 14.28
N LEU A 26 1.22 -3.45 14.51
CA LEU A 26 1.54 -2.83 15.80
C LEU A 26 1.21 -1.34 15.72
N MET A 27 0.23 -0.90 16.52
CA MET A 27 -0.29 0.47 16.52
C MET A 27 0.01 1.16 17.85
N MET A 28 0.22 2.47 17.83
CA MET A 28 0.31 3.32 19.03
C MET A 28 -0.47 4.61 18.87
N PHE A 29 -0.82 5.24 19.99
CA PHE A 29 -1.36 6.60 19.97
C PHE A 29 -0.24 7.62 19.76
N ASN A 30 -0.44 8.55 18.84
CA ASN A 30 0.39 9.75 18.74
C ASN A 30 -0.03 10.81 19.77
N GLU A 31 0.70 11.92 19.83
CA GLU A 31 0.40 13.06 20.73
C GLU A 31 -0.99 13.69 20.49
N SER A 32 -1.59 13.44 19.33
CA SER A 32 -2.94 13.89 18.96
C SER A 32 -4.01 12.83 19.22
N ASN A 33 -3.73 11.77 20.00
CA ASN A 33 -4.64 10.65 20.29
C ASN A 33 -5.15 9.90 19.04
N GLN A 34 -4.34 9.82 17.99
CA GLN A 34 -4.66 9.05 16.78
C GLN A 34 -3.86 7.75 16.76
N TRP A 35 -4.50 6.67 16.29
CA TRP A 35 -3.81 5.42 16.04
C TRP A 35 -2.86 5.54 14.85
N VAL A 36 -1.59 5.21 15.08
CA VAL A 36 -0.54 5.21 14.05
C VAL A 36 0.06 3.82 13.95
N LEU A 37 0.18 3.32 12.72
CA LEU A 37 0.86 2.07 12.40
C LEU A 37 2.38 2.27 12.47
N VAL A 38 3.01 1.62 13.44
CA VAL A 38 4.45 1.78 13.69
C VAL A 38 5.26 0.55 13.38
N GLY A 39 4.65 -0.63 13.43
CA GLY A 39 5.32 -1.89 13.12
C GLY A 39 4.43 -2.91 12.45
N LEU A 40 5.05 -3.88 11.79
CA LEU A 40 4.40 -5.10 11.34
C LEU A 40 5.04 -6.29 12.04
N THR A 41 4.23 -7.18 12.59
CA THR A 41 4.71 -8.41 13.24
C THR A 41 5.57 -9.22 12.26
N SER A 42 6.81 -9.51 12.63
CA SER A 42 7.72 -10.27 11.78
C SER A 42 8.00 -11.66 12.37
N SER A 43 8.64 -11.71 13.54
CA SER A 43 9.03 -12.97 14.17
C SER A 43 9.26 -12.81 15.66
N GLY A 44 9.25 -13.91 16.39
CA GLY A 44 9.47 -13.97 17.83
C GLY A 44 9.82 -15.40 18.26
N ILE A 45 10.40 -15.57 19.45
CA ILE A 45 10.78 -16.89 19.97
C ILE A 45 9.68 -17.38 20.92
N GLY A 46 8.81 -18.25 20.41
CA GLY A 46 7.63 -18.71 21.15
C GLY A 46 6.57 -17.61 21.29
N CYS A 47 5.54 -17.84 22.11
CA CYS A 47 4.49 -16.85 22.37
C CYS A 47 4.57 -16.37 23.82
N ALA A 48 4.46 -15.05 24.01
CA ALA A 48 4.31 -14.40 25.31
C ALA A 48 5.36 -14.82 26.37
N ARG A 49 6.58 -15.13 25.94
CA ARG A 49 7.65 -15.50 26.87
C ARG A 49 8.19 -14.24 27.52
N ALA A 50 8.12 -14.14 28.84
CA ALA A 50 8.53 -12.94 29.59
C ALA A 50 9.95 -12.43 29.28
N ALA A 51 10.86 -13.31 28.86
CA ALA A 51 12.24 -12.96 28.50
C ALA A 51 12.46 -12.62 27.01
N TYR A 52 11.44 -12.72 26.16
CA TYR A 52 11.57 -12.51 24.72
C TYR A 52 10.52 -11.51 24.23
N SER A 53 10.98 -10.47 23.55
CA SER A 53 10.13 -9.49 22.84
C SER A 53 9.92 -9.92 21.39
N GLY A 54 8.77 -9.61 20.83
CA GLY A 54 8.50 -9.73 19.40
C GLY A 54 9.37 -8.77 18.59
N MET A 55 9.70 -9.20 17.37
CA MET A 55 10.43 -8.42 16.39
C MET A 55 9.46 -7.91 15.32
N TYR A 56 9.55 -6.63 15.03
CA TYR A 56 8.66 -5.91 14.15
C TYR A 56 9.43 -5.19 13.04
N THR A 57 8.88 -5.18 11.84
CA THR A 57 9.36 -4.35 10.74
C THR A 57 9.05 -2.88 11.05
N ARG A 58 10.03 -1.98 10.94
CA ARG A 58 9.87 -0.53 11.17
C ARG A 58 9.15 0.11 9.98
N VAL A 59 7.87 0.39 10.11
CA VAL A 59 7.04 0.94 9.00
C VAL A 59 7.60 2.25 8.46
N ALA A 60 8.08 3.14 9.33
CA ALA A 60 8.68 4.41 8.93
C ALA A 60 9.89 4.26 8.00
N ALA A 61 10.65 3.16 8.10
CA ALA A 61 11.81 2.90 7.23
C ALA A 61 11.41 2.65 5.77
N TYR A 62 10.15 2.26 5.55
CA TYR A 62 9.60 1.93 4.23
C TYR A 62 8.66 3.01 3.70
N GLU A 63 8.55 4.16 4.37
CA GLU A 63 7.59 5.21 4.00
C GLU A 63 7.71 5.62 2.52
N SER A 64 8.93 5.85 2.03
CA SER A 64 9.15 6.24 0.62
C SER A 64 8.66 5.18 -0.36
N TRP A 65 8.92 3.90 -0.08
CA TRP A 65 8.44 2.78 -0.89
C TRP A 65 6.91 2.64 -0.80
N ILE A 66 6.32 2.79 0.39
CA ILE A 66 4.87 2.75 0.58
C ILE A 66 4.22 3.85 -0.26
N ARG A 67 4.74 5.09 -0.19
CA ARG A 67 4.23 6.23 -0.95
C ARG A 67 4.33 6.03 -2.46
N SER A 68 5.44 5.48 -2.97
CA SER A 68 5.58 5.22 -4.41
C SER A 68 4.56 4.20 -4.90
N ASN A 69 4.37 3.09 -4.17
CA ASN A 69 3.45 2.03 -4.58
C ASN A 69 1.97 2.41 -4.46
N ILE A 70 1.62 3.26 -3.49
CA ILE A 70 0.26 3.76 -3.33
C ILE A 70 -0.06 4.79 -4.44
N ASN A 71 0.86 5.71 -4.75
CA ASN A 71 0.67 6.68 -5.83
C ASN A 71 0.55 6.00 -7.20
N ASP A 72 1.34 4.95 -7.43
CA ASP A 72 1.26 4.18 -8.67
C ASP A 72 -0.04 3.37 -8.77
N SER A 73 -0.57 2.87 -7.65
CA SER A 73 -1.83 2.12 -7.63
C SER A 73 -3.05 3.00 -7.91
N TYR A 74 -3.03 4.28 -7.51
CA TYR A 74 -4.09 5.22 -7.83
C TYR A 74 -4.22 5.46 -9.34
N TRP A 75 -3.11 5.58 -10.08
CA TRP A 75 -3.22 5.77 -11.53
C TRP A 75 -3.85 4.53 -12.18
N PHE A 76 -3.50 3.32 -11.76
CA PHE A 76 -4.08 2.11 -12.34
C PHE A 76 -5.57 1.97 -12.04
N VAL A 77 -6.03 2.30 -10.84
CA VAL A 77 -7.46 2.27 -10.46
C VAL A 77 -8.25 3.39 -11.15
N ILE A 78 -7.70 4.60 -11.23
CA ILE A 78 -8.35 5.72 -11.92
C ILE A 78 -8.37 5.47 -13.43
N LEU A 79 -7.29 4.95 -14.03
CA LEU A 79 -7.27 4.63 -15.44
C LEU A 79 -8.13 3.41 -15.77
N SER A 80 -8.24 2.39 -14.91
CA SER A 80 -9.19 1.29 -15.15
C SER A 80 -10.66 1.76 -15.12
N HIS A 81 -11.01 2.72 -14.25
CA HIS A 81 -12.33 3.38 -14.29
C HIS A 81 -12.48 4.33 -15.50
N ALA A 82 -11.45 5.10 -15.84
CA ALA A 82 -11.48 6.02 -16.98
C ALA A 82 -11.46 5.29 -18.34
N HIS A 83 -10.86 4.10 -18.42
CA HIS A 83 -10.81 3.27 -19.62
C HIS A 83 -12.17 2.60 -19.90
N SER A 84 -12.98 2.37 -18.86
CA SER A 84 -14.38 1.95 -19.01
C SER A 84 -15.25 3.04 -19.67
N MET A 85 -14.97 4.33 -19.48
CA MET A 85 -15.77 5.42 -20.08
C MET A 85 -15.20 6.00 -21.38
N LYS A 86 -13.91 5.84 -21.67
CA LYS A 86 -13.27 6.52 -22.82
C LYS A 86 -13.20 5.68 -24.10
N SER A 87 -13.19 4.35 -24.00
CA SER A 87 -13.06 3.46 -25.16
C SER A 87 -14.19 3.63 -26.20
N SER A 88 -15.43 3.77 -25.74
CA SER A 88 -16.59 3.90 -26.65
C SER A 88 -16.61 5.24 -27.39
N ILE A 89 -16.29 6.35 -26.70
CA ILE A 89 -16.43 7.69 -27.28
C ILE A 89 -15.29 8.04 -28.25
N TYR A 90 -14.05 7.64 -27.96
CA TYR A 90 -12.94 7.90 -28.89
C TYR A 90 -13.02 7.06 -30.15
N SER A 91 -13.56 5.84 -30.06
CA SER A 91 -13.85 5.01 -31.23
C SER A 91 -14.91 5.68 -32.13
N LEU A 92 -16.02 6.12 -31.55
CA LEU A 92 -17.07 6.84 -32.30
C LEU A 92 -16.57 8.15 -32.90
N LEU A 93 -15.81 8.95 -32.14
CA LEU A 93 -15.24 10.21 -32.63
C LEU A 93 -14.22 9.97 -33.75
N PHE A 94 -13.43 8.89 -33.69
CA PHE A 94 -12.53 8.50 -34.77
C PHE A 94 -13.29 8.10 -36.04
N PHE A 95 -14.36 7.32 -35.93
CA PHE A 95 -15.19 6.94 -37.09
C PHE A 95 -15.92 8.13 -37.71
N VAL A 96 -16.43 9.06 -36.90
CA VAL A 96 -17.07 10.30 -37.39
C VAL A 96 -16.05 11.22 -38.08
N TRP A 97 -14.85 11.38 -37.51
CA TRP A 97 -13.79 12.17 -38.12
C TRP A 97 -13.28 11.53 -39.42
N LEU A 98 -13.08 10.22 -39.44
CA LEU A 98 -12.65 9.48 -40.62
C LEU A 98 -13.68 9.55 -41.76
N SER A 99 -14.97 9.46 -41.45
CA SER A 99 -16.03 9.62 -42.46
C SER A 99 -16.15 11.06 -42.97
N PHE A 100 -15.81 12.06 -42.16
CA PHE A 100 -15.70 13.45 -42.63
C PHE A 100 -14.53 13.63 -43.61
N LEU A 101 -13.37 13.03 -43.32
CA LEU A 101 -12.21 13.08 -44.21
C LEU A 101 -12.43 12.31 -45.51
N LEU A 102 -13.09 11.15 -45.46
CA LEU A 102 -13.35 10.33 -46.64
C LEU A 102 -14.46 10.91 -47.54
N ASN A 103 -15.36 11.73 -46.99
CA ASN A 103 -16.41 12.42 -47.74
C ASN A 103 -16.06 13.87 -48.13
N TYR A 104 -14.88 14.36 -47.75
CA TYR A 104 -14.42 15.68 -48.17
C TYR A 104 -13.82 15.59 -49.58
N THR A 105 -14.66 15.75 -50.59
CA THR A 105 -14.22 16.03 -51.96
C THR A 105 -14.26 17.54 -52.20
N PRO A 106 -13.12 18.23 -52.32
CA PRO A 106 -13.12 19.63 -52.75
C PRO A 106 -13.55 19.70 -54.22
N GLU A 107 -14.62 20.44 -54.53
CA GLU A 107 -14.93 20.88 -55.89
C GLU A 107 -13.91 21.92 -56.40
#